data_AF-A0A293MSR1-F1
#
_entry.id   AF-A0A293MSR1-F1
#
_cell.length_a   1.000
_cell.length_b   1.000
_cell.length_c   1.000
_cell.angle_alpha   90.00
_cell.angle_beta   90.00
_cell.angle_gamma   90.00
#
_symmetry.space_group_name_H-M   'P 1'
#
loop_
_entity.id
_entity.type
_entity.pdbx_description
1 polymer ?
#
loop_
_entity_poly.entity_id
_entity_poly.type
_entity_poly.pdbx_seq_one_letter_code
_entity_poly.pdbx_strand_id
1 'polypeptide(L)'
;MDSDDMKVVEEDEDWQFVSFGEQQNFGIRTAGLEEKATACQMLVCYARELKEGFVTYAEEVVKLMVPMLKFYFHDSVRSAAAESLPYLLECAKIRGEGYVNEMWHYICPELLSAIDADPEKEVQSDHMASFAQCVTTMNSRCLTEEHMTTLVKVLDKFLKEHFERAAERQLKRKDEDYDEVVEEELLGEDDTDVFLLSKVADILRSLLSVYKQDFFPYFDQLLPHFATLLGADRPWPDQQWSLCVFDDIIEYGGPSCARYQEYFLQRMMELIGSQSVEVQQAASYVLATHRKPKCRGTAGSKLWCGCPGTVWWRGICKDMCECSTLTGAGD
;
A
#
# COMPACT_ATOMS: atom_id res chain seq x y z
N MET A 1 21.22 23.29 -25.79
CA MET A 1 21.14 24.12 -27.01
C MET A 1 21.47 25.54 -26.60
N ASP A 2 22.24 26.26 -27.41
CA ASP A 2 22.48 27.69 -27.16
C ASP A 2 21.18 28.48 -27.41
N SER A 3 21.03 29.66 -26.80
CA SER A 3 19.76 30.41 -26.74
C SER A 3 19.14 30.77 -28.10
N ASP A 4 19.93 30.79 -29.17
CA ASP A 4 19.45 31.08 -30.53
C ASP A 4 18.96 29.84 -31.29
N ASP A 5 19.44 28.63 -30.95
CA ASP A 5 18.88 27.37 -31.48
C ASP A 5 17.50 27.08 -30.87
N MET A 6 17.25 27.59 -29.65
CA MET A 6 15.99 27.41 -28.94
C MET A 6 14.84 28.19 -29.60
N LYS A 7 15.09 29.41 -30.08
CA LYS A 7 14.07 30.25 -30.74
C LYS A 7 13.52 29.65 -32.05
N VAL A 8 14.30 28.80 -32.73
CA VAL A 8 13.90 28.17 -33.99
C VAL A 8 13.01 26.95 -33.74
N VAL A 9 13.13 26.31 -32.56
CA VAL A 9 12.35 25.12 -32.19
C VAL A 9 11.16 25.48 -31.28
N GLU A 10 11.21 26.63 -30.61
CA GLU A 10 10.10 27.17 -29.80
C GLU A 10 8.89 27.60 -30.65
N GLU A 11 9.05 27.81 -31.96
CA GLU A 11 7.94 28.04 -32.90
C GLU A 11 7.19 26.75 -33.28
N ASP A 12 7.71 25.58 -32.95
CA ASP A 12 7.07 24.28 -33.19
C ASP A 12 6.23 23.90 -31.96
N GLU A 13 4.90 23.85 -32.12
CA GLU A 13 3.93 23.50 -31.06
C GLU A 13 4.19 22.11 -30.46
N ASP A 14 4.93 21.25 -31.17
CA ASP A 14 5.34 19.91 -30.72
C ASP A 14 6.48 19.93 -29.68
N TRP A 15 7.05 21.09 -29.33
CA TRP A 15 8.18 21.18 -28.41
C TRP A 15 7.88 21.99 -27.15
N GLN A 16 8.18 21.40 -26.00
CA GLN A 16 8.15 22.08 -24.71
C GLN A 16 9.56 22.17 -24.13
N PHE A 17 9.90 23.34 -23.58
CA PHE A 17 11.21 23.59 -23.00
C PHE A 17 11.10 23.77 -21.49
N VAL A 18 11.91 23.01 -20.75
CA VAL A 18 12.07 23.14 -19.30
C VAL A 18 13.49 23.62 -19.03
N SER A 19 13.62 24.76 -18.35
CA SER A 19 14.91 25.30 -17.92
C SER A 19 15.31 24.70 -16.57
N PHE A 20 16.55 24.21 -16.50
CA PHE A 20 17.19 23.69 -15.29
C PHE A 20 18.37 24.60 -14.92
N GLY A 21 18.13 25.50 -13.96
CA GLY A 21 19.10 26.53 -13.59
C GLY A 21 19.27 27.62 -14.66
N GLU A 22 20.36 28.38 -14.59
CA GLU A 22 20.57 29.56 -15.45
C GLU A 22 21.07 29.25 -16.87
N GLN A 23 21.54 28.02 -17.16
CA GLN A 23 22.26 27.72 -18.41
C GLN A 23 21.93 26.38 -19.10
N GLN A 24 21.04 25.55 -18.56
CA GLN A 24 20.66 24.29 -19.19
C GLN A 24 19.17 24.26 -19.48
N ASN A 25 18.80 24.12 -20.75
CA ASN A 25 17.41 23.95 -21.17
C ASN A 25 17.23 22.57 -21.81
N PHE A 26 16.21 21.85 -21.38
CA PHE A 26 15.78 20.58 -21.95
C PHE A 26 14.58 20.82 -22.86
N GLY A 27 14.71 20.47 -24.14
CA GLY A 27 13.59 20.44 -25.07
C GLY A 27 13.01 19.02 -25.11
N ILE A 28 11.71 18.91 -24.87
CA ILE A 28 10.95 17.67 -24.98
C ILE A 28 10.04 17.84 -26.19
N ARG A 29 10.15 16.92 -27.15
CA ARG A 29 9.17 16.81 -28.21
C ARG A 29 7.94 16.07 -27.67
N THR A 30 6.85 16.79 -27.46
CA THR A 30 5.59 16.28 -26.90
C THR A 30 4.77 15.51 -27.93
N ALA A 31 5.02 15.70 -29.23
CA ALA A 31 4.40 14.90 -30.28
C ALA A 31 4.66 13.40 -30.07
N GLY A 32 3.59 12.61 -29.99
CA GLY A 32 3.66 11.17 -29.79
C GLY A 32 3.60 10.72 -28.33
N LEU A 33 3.68 11.62 -27.33
CA LEU A 33 3.63 11.23 -25.93
C LEU A 33 2.25 10.74 -25.51
N GLU A 34 1.19 11.41 -25.96
CA GLU A 34 -0.19 11.00 -25.72
C GLU A 34 -0.55 9.71 -26.46
N GLU A 35 -0.07 9.55 -27.70
CA GLU A 35 -0.20 8.31 -28.45
C GLU A 35 0.53 7.15 -27.76
N LYS A 36 1.70 7.45 -27.16
CA LYS A 36 2.46 6.47 -26.37
C LYS A 36 1.72 6.08 -25.10
N ALA A 37 1.18 7.05 -24.35
CA ALA A 37 0.37 6.78 -23.16
C ALA A 37 -0.84 5.92 -23.53
N THR A 38 -1.56 6.28 -24.60
CA THR A 38 -2.69 5.52 -25.13
C THR A 38 -2.29 4.10 -25.51
N ALA A 39 -1.17 3.91 -26.22
CA ALA A 39 -0.67 2.60 -26.59
C ALA A 39 -0.29 1.74 -25.37
N CYS A 40 0.35 2.34 -24.35
CA CYS A 40 0.66 1.65 -23.11
C CYS A 40 -0.62 1.20 -22.39
N GLN A 41 -1.65 2.07 -22.34
CA GLN A 41 -2.94 1.70 -21.75
C GLN A 41 -3.64 0.58 -22.52
N MET A 42 -3.52 0.54 -23.86
CA MET A 42 -4.06 -0.56 -24.64
C MET A 42 -3.37 -1.89 -24.34
N LEU A 43 -2.05 -1.88 -24.10
CA LEU A 43 -1.33 -3.08 -23.65
C LEU A 43 -1.82 -3.57 -22.29
N VAL A 44 -2.11 -2.66 -21.35
CA VAL A 44 -2.76 -2.99 -20.07
C VAL A 44 -4.10 -3.69 -20.32
N CYS A 45 -4.98 -3.09 -21.14
CA CYS A 45 -6.29 -3.65 -21.46
C CYS A 45 -6.15 -5.05 -22.09
N TYR A 46 -5.28 -5.23 -23.07
CA TYR A 46 -5.09 -6.53 -23.70
C TYR A 46 -4.60 -7.60 -22.72
N ALA A 47 -3.62 -7.28 -21.86
CA ALA A 47 -3.16 -8.20 -20.85
C ALA A 47 -4.28 -8.58 -19.86
N ARG A 48 -5.03 -7.59 -19.36
CA ARG A 48 -6.13 -7.80 -18.41
C ARG A 48 -7.28 -8.64 -18.97
N GLU A 49 -7.71 -8.33 -20.20
CA GLU A 49 -8.91 -8.96 -20.78
C GLU A 49 -8.61 -10.32 -21.41
N LEU A 50 -7.45 -10.48 -22.08
CA LEU A 50 -7.11 -11.73 -22.79
C LEU A 50 -6.48 -12.79 -21.88
N LYS A 51 -5.90 -12.39 -20.74
CA LYS A 51 -5.27 -13.29 -19.75
C LYS A 51 -4.31 -14.27 -20.41
N GLU A 52 -4.51 -15.57 -20.23
CA GLU A 52 -3.69 -16.64 -20.84
C GLU A 52 -3.57 -16.50 -22.37
N GLY A 53 -4.54 -15.91 -23.05
CA GLY A 53 -4.49 -15.62 -24.48
C GLY A 53 -3.40 -14.63 -24.89
N PHE A 54 -2.91 -13.81 -23.96
CA PHE A 54 -1.83 -12.83 -24.19
C PHE A 54 -0.43 -13.37 -23.91
N VAL A 55 -0.31 -14.63 -23.48
CA VAL A 55 0.96 -15.23 -22.99
C VAL A 55 2.12 -15.12 -23.99
N THR A 56 1.85 -15.19 -25.29
CA THR A 56 2.88 -15.12 -26.34
C THR A 56 3.59 -13.76 -26.39
N TYR A 57 2.94 -12.71 -25.90
CA TYR A 57 3.47 -11.34 -25.90
C TYR A 57 3.96 -10.90 -24.53
N ALA A 58 3.65 -11.65 -23.46
CA ALA A 58 3.83 -11.19 -22.08
C ALA A 58 5.28 -10.78 -21.75
N GLU A 59 6.27 -11.57 -22.16
CA GLU A 59 7.69 -11.27 -21.88
C GLU A 59 8.20 -10.06 -22.66
N GLU A 60 7.81 -9.93 -23.93
CA GLU A 60 8.18 -8.78 -24.76
C GLU A 60 7.59 -7.49 -24.19
N VAL A 61 6.32 -7.53 -23.78
CA VAL A 61 5.64 -6.39 -23.17
C VAL A 61 6.24 -6.06 -21.81
N VAL A 62 6.65 -7.04 -20.98
CA VAL A 62 7.39 -6.75 -19.73
C VAL A 62 8.71 -6.03 -20.02
N LYS A 63 9.48 -6.50 -21.01
CA LYS A 63 10.74 -5.85 -21.42
C LYS A 63 10.52 -4.42 -21.92
N LEU A 64 9.36 -4.14 -22.52
CA LEU A 64 8.95 -2.81 -22.94
C LEU A 64 8.50 -1.93 -21.74
N MET A 65 7.68 -2.46 -20.84
CA MET A 65 7.03 -1.70 -19.77
C MET A 65 7.95 -1.39 -18.59
N VAL A 66 8.87 -2.28 -18.22
CA VAL A 66 9.74 -2.05 -17.06
C VAL A 66 10.58 -0.76 -17.19
N PRO A 67 11.23 -0.45 -18.33
CA PRO A 67 11.89 0.84 -18.53
C PRO A 67 10.94 2.04 -18.48
N MET A 68 9.65 1.84 -18.79
CA MET A 68 8.66 2.93 -18.80
C MET A 68 8.27 3.38 -17.40
N LEU A 69 8.54 2.61 -16.35
CA LEU A 69 8.39 3.06 -14.95
C LEU A 69 9.19 4.34 -14.64
N LYS A 70 10.30 4.54 -15.35
CA LYS A 70 11.21 5.68 -15.19
C LYS A 70 11.14 6.67 -16.35
N PHE A 71 10.06 6.63 -17.13
CA PHE A 71 9.81 7.57 -18.22
C PHE A 71 9.20 8.87 -17.67
N TYR A 72 10.02 9.69 -17.00
CA TYR A 72 9.61 10.93 -16.32
C TYR A 72 9.09 12.06 -17.25
N PHE A 73 8.93 11.78 -18.54
CA PHE A 73 8.37 12.74 -19.49
C PHE A 73 6.85 12.65 -19.59
N HIS A 74 6.22 11.60 -19.03
CA HIS A 74 4.77 11.45 -19.06
C HIS A 74 4.26 10.52 -17.96
N ASP A 75 3.37 11.04 -17.13
CA ASP A 75 2.87 10.37 -15.92
C ASP A 75 2.04 9.15 -16.27
N SER A 76 1.08 9.30 -17.19
CA SER A 76 0.22 8.19 -17.64
C SER A 76 0.99 7.04 -18.27
N VAL A 77 2.18 7.27 -18.86
CA VAL A 77 3.04 6.19 -19.37
C VAL A 77 3.62 5.38 -18.20
N ARG A 78 4.05 6.06 -17.13
CA ARG A 78 4.59 5.43 -15.92
C ARG A 78 3.50 4.66 -15.16
N SER A 79 2.32 5.27 -15.00
CA SER A 79 1.15 4.62 -14.39
C SER A 79 0.69 3.39 -15.19
N ALA A 80 0.56 3.50 -16.52
CA ALA A 80 0.18 2.37 -17.36
C ALA A 80 1.25 1.25 -17.33
N ALA A 81 2.53 1.62 -17.28
CA ALA A 81 3.62 0.66 -17.14
C ALA A 81 3.47 -0.13 -15.83
N ALA A 82 3.25 0.56 -14.70
CA ALA A 82 3.01 -0.07 -13.41
C ALA A 82 1.75 -0.96 -13.44
N GLU A 83 0.62 -0.43 -13.90
CA GLU A 83 -0.66 -1.14 -13.97
C GLU A 83 -0.56 -2.46 -14.77
N SER A 84 0.29 -2.49 -15.81
CA SER A 84 0.45 -3.66 -16.67
C SER A 84 1.08 -4.87 -15.98
N LEU A 85 2.02 -4.65 -15.06
CA LEU A 85 2.90 -5.69 -14.50
C LEU A 85 2.16 -6.87 -13.85
N PRO A 86 1.18 -6.66 -12.93
CA PRO A 86 0.46 -7.77 -12.32
C PRO A 86 -0.35 -8.58 -13.35
N TYR A 87 -0.90 -7.93 -14.38
CA TYR A 87 -1.63 -8.64 -15.44
C TYR A 87 -0.69 -9.44 -16.33
N LEU A 88 0.49 -8.92 -16.65
CA LEU A 88 1.50 -9.64 -17.44
C LEU A 88 2.02 -10.87 -16.70
N LEU A 89 2.21 -10.78 -15.37
CA LEU A 89 2.52 -11.94 -14.53
C LEU A 89 1.39 -12.98 -14.52
N GLU A 90 0.13 -12.53 -14.45
CA GLU A 90 -1.04 -13.43 -14.52
C GLU A 90 -1.10 -14.16 -15.87
N CYS A 91 -0.93 -13.45 -17.00
CA CYS A 91 -0.86 -14.04 -18.33
C CYS A 91 0.24 -15.11 -18.45
N ALA A 92 1.37 -14.90 -17.77
CA ALA A 92 2.53 -15.77 -17.80
C ALA A 92 2.36 -17.07 -16.99
N LYS A 93 1.37 -17.15 -16.07
CA LYS A 93 1.18 -18.31 -15.17
C LYS A 93 1.03 -19.64 -15.91
N ILE A 94 0.40 -19.64 -17.09
CA ILE A 94 0.21 -20.85 -17.90
C ILE A 94 1.54 -21.46 -18.40
N ARG A 95 2.64 -20.71 -18.40
CA ARG A 95 4.00 -21.21 -18.74
C ARG A 95 4.69 -21.90 -17.56
N GLY A 96 4.13 -21.82 -16.36
CA GLY A 96 4.66 -22.43 -15.14
C GLY A 96 5.48 -21.46 -14.27
N GLU A 97 5.67 -21.86 -13.01
CA GLU A 97 6.25 -21.00 -11.96
C GLU A 97 7.65 -20.49 -12.27
N GLY A 98 8.52 -21.31 -12.88
CA GLY A 98 9.89 -20.91 -13.24
C GLY A 98 9.92 -19.70 -14.17
N TYR A 99 9.06 -19.70 -15.18
CA TYR A 99 8.96 -18.61 -16.16
C TYR A 99 8.43 -17.32 -15.52
N VAL A 100 7.39 -17.42 -14.70
CA VAL A 100 6.84 -16.26 -13.97
C VAL A 100 7.87 -15.70 -12.98
N ASN A 101 8.61 -16.57 -12.30
CA ASN A 101 9.67 -16.15 -11.40
C ASN A 101 10.76 -15.38 -12.16
N GLU A 102 11.22 -15.83 -13.33
CA GLU A 102 12.21 -15.09 -14.13
C GLU A 102 11.70 -13.69 -14.52
N MET A 103 10.44 -13.58 -14.95
CA MET A 103 9.82 -12.27 -15.22
C MET A 103 9.79 -11.39 -13.97
N TRP A 104 9.41 -11.94 -12.82
CA TRP A 104 9.39 -11.22 -11.56
C TRP A 104 10.77 -10.74 -11.11
N HIS A 105 11.82 -11.56 -11.30
CA HIS A 105 13.19 -11.16 -10.97
C HIS A 105 13.66 -9.96 -11.79
N TYR A 106 13.16 -9.80 -13.02
CA TYR A 106 13.41 -8.62 -13.84
C TYR A 106 12.59 -7.40 -13.40
N ILE A 107 11.33 -7.62 -12.99
CA ILE A 107 10.39 -6.54 -12.61
C ILE A 107 10.70 -5.96 -11.22
N CYS A 108 10.87 -6.82 -10.22
CA CYS A 108 10.91 -6.46 -8.80
C CYS A 108 11.90 -5.33 -8.45
N PRO A 109 13.19 -5.38 -8.84
CA PRO A 109 14.14 -4.33 -8.47
C PRO A 109 13.80 -2.98 -9.10
N GLU A 110 13.31 -2.97 -10.34
CA GLU A 110 12.94 -1.73 -11.05
C GLU A 110 11.68 -1.12 -10.47
N LEU A 111 10.68 -1.93 -10.11
CA LEU A 111 9.45 -1.47 -9.46
C LEU A 111 9.73 -0.93 -8.05
N LEU A 112 10.56 -1.60 -7.25
CA LEU A 112 10.99 -1.08 -5.94
C LEU A 112 11.73 0.26 -6.07
N SER A 113 12.60 0.38 -7.07
CA SER A 113 13.30 1.63 -7.37
C SER A 113 12.33 2.73 -7.80
N ALA A 114 11.30 2.41 -8.59
CA ALA A 114 10.29 3.37 -9.01
C ALA A 114 9.45 3.87 -7.82
N ILE A 115 9.04 2.98 -6.90
CA ILE A 115 8.31 3.35 -5.69
C ILE A 115 9.07 4.39 -4.86
N ASP A 116 10.39 4.26 -4.69
CA ASP A 116 11.18 5.18 -3.86
C ASP A 116 11.49 6.53 -4.55
N ALA A 117 11.65 6.51 -5.87
CA ALA A 117 12.23 7.63 -6.62
C ALA A 117 11.22 8.46 -7.43
N ASP A 118 9.95 8.03 -7.51
CA ASP A 118 8.95 8.77 -8.28
C ASP A 118 8.64 10.14 -7.65
N PRO A 119 8.74 11.25 -8.42
CA PRO A 119 8.47 12.58 -7.88
C PRO A 119 6.97 12.84 -7.70
N GLU A 120 6.12 12.18 -8.49
CA GLU A 120 4.68 12.42 -8.51
C GLU A 120 3.97 11.45 -7.58
N LYS A 121 3.22 11.98 -6.61
CA LYS A 121 2.61 11.16 -5.53
C LYS A 121 1.52 10.25 -6.08
N GLU A 122 0.77 10.70 -7.07
CA GLU A 122 -0.23 9.87 -7.74
C GLU A 122 0.43 8.69 -8.46
N VAL A 123 1.49 8.92 -9.24
CA VAL A 123 2.21 7.85 -9.94
C VAL A 123 2.93 6.92 -8.96
N GLN A 124 3.50 7.47 -7.88
CA GLN A 124 4.08 6.69 -6.79
C GLN A 124 3.06 5.73 -6.16
N SER A 125 1.81 6.17 -6.00
CA SER A 125 0.71 5.36 -5.50
C SER A 125 0.36 4.20 -6.46
N ASP A 126 0.43 4.43 -7.78
CA ASP A 126 0.20 3.40 -8.79
C ASP A 126 1.30 2.33 -8.78
N HIS A 127 2.56 2.73 -8.61
CA HIS A 127 3.68 1.80 -8.44
C HIS A 127 3.49 0.92 -7.20
N MET A 128 3.06 1.52 -6.08
CA MET A 128 2.79 0.80 -4.83
C MET A 128 1.61 -0.18 -4.98
N ALA A 129 0.52 0.24 -5.63
CA ALA A 129 -0.62 -0.62 -5.92
C ALA A 129 -0.22 -1.80 -6.82
N SER A 130 0.54 -1.52 -7.89
CA SER A 130 1.08 -2.54 -8.78
C SER A 130 1.96 -3.54 -8.03
N PHE A 131 2.83 -3.07 -7.13
CA PHE A 131 3.68 -3.95 -6.33
C PHE A 131 2.86 -4.88 -5.43
N ALA A 132 1.88 -4.34 -4.70
CA ALA A 132 1.00 -5.14 -3.84
C ALA A 132 0.21 -6.18 -4.65
N GLN A 133 -0.27 -5.80 -5.83
CA GLN A 133 -0.96 -6.70 -6.74
C GLN A 133 -0.03 -7.76 -7.31
N CYS A 134 1.21 -7.42 -7.68
CA CYS A 134 2.21 -8.38 -8.13
C CYS A 134 2.50 -9.43 -7.06
N VAL A 135 2.73 -9.02 -5.80
CA VAL A 135 2.95 -9.97 -4.68
C VAL A 135 1.74 -10.90 -4.52
N THR A 136 0.52 -10.37 -4.61
CA THR A 136 -0.72 -11.15 -4.54
C THR A 136 -0.86 -12.11 -5.73
N THR A 137 -0.55 -11.65 -6.94
CA THR A 137 -0.56 -12.46 -8.16
C THR A 137 0.44 -13.60 -8.07
N MET A 138 1.66 -13.34 -7.59
CA MET A 138 2.69 -14.37 -7.39
C MET A 138 2.28 -15.41 -6.35
N ASN A 139 1.51 -15.01 -5.33
CA ASN A 139 0.99 -15.84 -4.24
C ASN A 139 2.00 -16.87 -3.68
N SER A 140 3.27 -16.46 -3.62
CA SER A 140 4.41 -17.28 -3.24
C SER A 140 5.51 -16.36 -2.69
N ARG A 141 6.51 -16.94 -2.02
CA ARG A 141 7.62 -16.18 -1.43
C ARG A 141 8.55 -15.63 -2.52
N CYS A 142 8.10 -14.56 -3.16
CA CYS A 142 8.72 -13.98 -4.35
C CYS A 142 9.79 -12.91 -4.08
N LEU A 143 10.01 -12.51 -2.83
CA LEU A 143 11.00 -11.51 -2.44
C LEU A 143 12.22 -12.18 -1.82
N THR A 144 13.39 -11.73 -2.24
CA THR A 144 14.65 -12.03 -1.55
C THR A 144 14.72 -11.24 -0.24
N GLU A 145 15.59 -11.65 0.67
CA GLU A 145 15.85 -10.91 1.92
C GLU A 145 16.32 -9.47 1.65
N GLU A 146 17.12 -9.28 0.59
CA GLU A 146 17.57 -7.96 0.14
C GLU A 146 16.39 -7.09 -0.33
N HIS A 147 15.53 -7.62 -1.21
CA HIS A 147 14.36 -6.88 -1.70
C HIS A 147 13.37 -6.57 -0.58
N MET A 148 13.14 -7.51 0.35
CA MET A 148 12.30 -7.28 1.52
C MET A 148 12.88 -6.17 2.41
N THR A 149 14.18 -6.19 2.66
CA THR A 149 14.86 -5.16 3.46
C THR A 149 14.77 -3.78 2.81
N THR A 150 14.97 -3.70 1.49
CA THR A 150 14.83 -2.46 0.73
C THR A 150 13.40 -1.93 0.81
N LEU A 151 12.39 -2.78 0.60
CA LEU A 151 10.99 -2.40 0.72
C LEU A 151 10.66 -1.84 2.10
N VAL A 152 11.09 -2.52 3.17
CA VAL A 152 10.83 -2.06 4.55
C VAL A 152 11.46 -0.70 4.81
N LYS A 153 12.68 -0.43 4.32
CA LYS A 153 13.32 0.89 4.42
C LYS A 153 12.53 1.97 3.68
N VAL A 154 12.01 1.65 2.51
CA VAL A 154 11.19 2.57 1.71
C VAL A 154 9.88 2.88 2.46
N LEU A 155 9.18 1.87 2.98
CA LEU A 155 7.96 2.06 3.77
C LEU A 155 8.21 2.85 5.08
N ASP A 156 9.33 2.60 5.76
CA ASP A 156 9.76 3.38 6.93
C ASP A 156 9.98 4.86 6.58
N LYS A 157 10.62 5.16 5.44
CA LYS A 157 10.76 6.52 4.91
C LYS A 157 9.39 7.15 4.66
N PHE A 158 8.48 6.49 3.94
CA PHE A 158 7.12 7.00 3.70
C PHE A 158 6.37 7.36 4.98
N LEU A 159 6.43 6.48 5.99
CA LEU A 159 5.76 6.71 7.28
C LEU A 159 6.38 7.88 8.04
N LYS A 160 7.70 8.06 8.00
CA LYS A 160 8.37 9.23 8.59
C LYS A 160 7.95 10.51 7.91
N GLU A 161 7.99 10.54 6.59
CA GLU A 161 7.61 11.74 5.84
C GLU A 161 6.12 12.10 6.02
N HIS A 162 5.23 11.10 6.18
CA HIS A 162 3.82 11.33 6.55
C HIS A 162 3.68 12.15 7.83
N PHE A 163 4.45 11.80 8.87
CA PHE A 163 4.44 12.55 10.12
C PHE A 163 5.06 13.94 10.00
N GLU A 164 6.15 14.06 9.23
CA GLU A 164 6.84 15.33 8.97
C GLU A 164 5.91 16.30 8.24
N ARG A 165 5.30 15.87 7.13
CA ARG A 165 4.35 16.68 6.36
C ARG A 165 3.11 17.06 7.17
N ALA A 166 2.58 16.13 7.98
CA ALA A 166 1.50 16.46 8.89
C ALA A 166 1.89 17.57 9.89
N ALA A 167 3.11 17.54 10.43
CA ALA A 167 3.61 18.59 11.33
C ALA A 167 3.84 19.92 10.59
N GLU A 168 4.36 19.89 9.36
CA GLU A 168 4.53 21.06 8.50
C GLU A 168 3.19 21.73 8.19
N ARG A 169 2.14 20.96 7.85
CA ARG A 169 0.78 21.48 7.67
C ARG A 169 0.26 22.18 8.93
N GLN A 170 0.54 21.65 10.12
CA GLN A 170 0.16 22.31 11.38
C GLN A 170 0.94 23.59 11.67
N LEU A 171 2.17 23.72 11.13
CA LEU A 171 2.95 24.95 11.23
C LEU A 171 2.44 26.00 10.24
N LYS A 172 2.16 25.62 8.98
CA LYS A 172 1.60 26.50 7.94
C LYS A 172 0.27 27.13 8.38
N ARG A 173 -0.58 26.41 9.13
CA ARG A 173 -1.83 26.93 9.72
C ARG A 173 -1.64 28.03 10.78
N LYS A 174 -0.42 28.28 11.24
CA LYS A 174 -0.09 29.33 12.21
C LYS A 174 0.59 30.53 11.58
N ASP A 175 0.81 30.49 10.26
CA ASP A 175 1.43 31.57 9.51
C ASP A 175 0.50 32.80 9.47
N GLU A 176 1.09 33.99 9.33
CA GLU A 176 0.35 35.25 9.21
C GLU A 176 -0.40 35.32 7.87
N ASP A 177 0.10 34.63 6.84
CA ASP A 177 -0.49 34.55 5.51
C ASP A 177 -1.53 33.42 5.37
N TYR A 178 -1.90 32.73 6.46
CA TYR A 178 -2.91 31.67 6.43
C TYR A 178 -4.31 32.23 6.12
N ASP A 179 -4.90 31.73 5.03
CA ASP A 179 -6.26 32.05 4.59
C ASP A 179 -7.03 30.80 4.12
N GLU A 180 -8.22 31.00 3.54
CA GLU A 180 -9.06 29.90 3.05
C GLU A 180 -8.45 29.16 1.85
N VAL A 181 -7.67 29.85 1.00
CA VAL A 181 -7.02 29.23 -0.17
C VAL A 181 -5.89 28.33 0.31
N VAL A 182 -5.09 28.79 1.26
CA VAL A 182 -4.04 27.97 1.89
C VAL A 182 -4.65 26.74 2.56
N GLU A 183 -5.78 26.87 3.29
CA GLU A 183 -6.40 25.68 3.90
C GLU A 183 -6.87 24.65 2.86
N GLU A 184 -7.42 25.07 1.71
CA GLU A 184 -7.81 24.16 0.64
C GLU A 184 -6.60 23.38 0.08
N GLU A 185 -5.46 24.05 -0.13
CA GLU A 185 -4.21 23.40 -0.54
C GLU A 185 -3.71 22.40 0.52
N LEU A 186 -3.74 22.77 1.80
CA LEU A 186 -3.32 21.89 2.90
C LEU A 186 -4.22 20.66 3.06
N LEU A 187 -5.51 20.78 2.76
CA LEU A 187 -6.44 19.65 2.74
C LEU A 187 -6.14 18.72 1.56
N GLY A 188 -5.84 19.25 0.37
CA GLY A 188 -5.40 18.45 -0.77
C GLY A 188 -4.08 17.70 -0.52
N GLU A 189 -3.11 18.36 0.13
CA GLU A 189 -1.88 17.72 0.60
C GLU A 189 -2.17 16.57 1.59
N ASP A 190 -3.12 16.77 2.51
CA ASP A 190 -3.52 15.76 3.50
C ASP A 190 -4.21 14.55 2.86
N ASP A 191 -5.14 14.78 1.93
CA ASP A 191 -5.83 13.73 1.18
C ASP A 191 -4.84 12.86 0.39
N THR A 192 -3.84 13.49 -0.23
CA THR A 192 -2.75 12.80 -0.93
C THR A 192 -1.93 11.92 0.03
N ASP A 193 -1.59 12.44 1.20
CA ASP A 193 -0.85 11.68 2.23
C ASP A 193 -1.65 10.50 2.78
N VAL A 194 -2.93 10.69 3.06
CA VAL A 194 -3.84 9.63 3.50
C VAL A 194 -3.97 8.56 2.41
N PHE A 195 -4.03 8.96 1.14
CA PHE A 195 -4.06 8.03 0.03
C PHE A 195 -2.76 7.20 -0.06
N LEU A 196 -1.59 7.82 0.08
CA LEU A 196 -0.31 7.09 0.15
C LEU A 196 -0.25 6.13 1.35
N LEU A 197 -0.75 6.54 2.52
CA LEU A 197 -0.84 5.69 3.70
C LEU A 197 -1.71 4.44 3.44
N SER A 198 -2.79 4.58 2.67
CA SER A 198 -3.59 3.43 2.23
C SER A 198 -2.79 2.45 1.38
N LYS A 199 -1.87 2.94 0.53
CA LYS A 199 -1.01 2.10 -0.31
C LYS A 199 0.07 1.39 0.51
N VAL A 200 0.59 2.04 1.56
CA VAL A 200 1.44 1.36 2.55
C VAL A 200 0.68 0.17 3.16
N ALA A 201 -0.58 0.37 3.58
CA ALA A 201 -1.41 -0.69 4.12
C ALA A 201 -1.68 -1.82 3.10
N ASP A 202 -1.96 -1.49 1.83
CA ASP A 202 -2.15 -2.47 0.74
C ASP A 202 -0.91 -3.36 0.54
N ILE A 203 0.30 -2.76 0.53
CA ILE A 203 1.56 -3.51 0.45
C ILE A 203 1.70 -4.43 1.66
N LEU A 204 1.50 -3.93 2.88
CA LEU A 204 1.64 -4.73 4.11
C LEU A 204 0.64 -5.90 4.12
N ARG A 205 -0.60 -5.68 3.69
CA ARG A 205 -1.60 -6.74 3.52
C ARG A 205 -1.12 -7.80 2.54
N SER A 206 -0.61 -7.40 1.38
CA SER A 206 -0.12 -8.34 0.37
C SER A 206 1.01 -9.23 0.94
N LEU A 207 1.95 -8.64 1.69
CA LEU A 207 3.03 -9.37 2.35
C LEU A 207 2.53 -10.30 3.44
N LEU A 208 1.64 -9.83 4.32
CA LEU A 208 1.05 -10.64 5.38
C LEU A 208 0.26 -11.83 4.81
N SER A 209 -0.46 -11.64 3.71
CA SER A 209 -1.25 -12.70 3.07
C SER A 209 -0.39 -13.89 2.61
N VAL A 210 0.82 -13.61 2.11
CA VAL A 210 1.77 -14.57 1.54
C VAL A 210 2.76 -15.10 2.58
N TYR A 211 3.42 -14.21 3.34
CA TYR A 211 4.49 -14.55 4.27
C TYR A 211 3.99 -14.88 5.67
N LYS A 212 2.75 -14.49 6.01
CA LYS A 212 2.15 -14.73 7.34
C LYS A 212 3.07 -14.18 8.44
N GLN A 213 3.24 -14.94 9.52
CA GLN A 213 4.13 -14.64 10.65
C GLN A 213 5.61 -14.48 10.27
N ASP A 214 6.06 -14.99 9.11
CA ASP A 214 7.47 -14.85 8.72
C ASP A 214 7.82 -13.41 8.31
N PHE A 215 6.80 -12.57 8.07
CA PHE A 215 6.98 -11.13 7.86
C PHE A 215 7.22 -10.35 9.17
N PHE A 216 6.93 -10.94 10.34
CA PHE A 216 6.97 -10.22 11.62
C PHE A 216 8.32 -9.59 11.98
N PRO A 217 9.48 -10.23 11.74
CA PRO A 217 10.77 -9.58 11.99
C PRO A 217 10.98 -8.28 11.19
N TYR A 218 10.36 -8.18 10.02
CA TYR A 218 10.36 -6.98 9.19
C TYR A 218 9.35 -5.96 9.68
N PHE A 219 8.12 -6.41 10.01
CA PHE A 219 7.08 -5.54 10.55
C PHE A 219 7.47 -4.91 11.91
N ASP A 220 8.26 -5.60 12.73
CA ASP A 220 8.76 -5.07 14.02
C ASP A 220 9.49 -3.72 13.84
N GLN A 221 10.08 -3.45 12.66
CA GLN A 221 10.73 -2.17 12.35
C GLN A 221 9.72 -1.04 12.06
N LEU A 222 8.55 -1.37 11.54
CA LEU A 222 7.48 -0.43 11.19
C LEU A 222 6.46 -0.24 12.33
N LEU A 223 6.40 -1.19 13.27
CA LEU A 223 5.48 -1.19 14.40
C LEU A 223 5.41 0.14 15.17
N PRO A 224 6.54 0.84 15.47
CA PRO A 224 6.47 2.11 16.19
C PRO A 224 5.60 3.16 15.47
N HIS A 225 5.68 3.23 14.14
CA HIS A 225 4.88 4.16 13.34
C HIS A 225 3.39 3.84 13.46
N PHE A 226 3.00 2.57 13.35
CA PHE A 226 1.61 2.15 13.47
C PHE A 226 1.05 2.34 14.89
N ALA A 227 1.88 2.15 15.92
CA ALA A 227 1.51 2.48 17.29
C ALA A 227 1.26 4.00 17.45
N THR A 228 2.11 4.84 16.83
CA THR A 228 1.92 6.30 16.82
C THR A 228 0.65 6.70 16.06
N LEU A 229 0.39 6.15 14.87
CA LEU A 229 -0.84 6.42 14.08
C LEU A 229 -2.12 6.11 14.87
N LEU A 230 -2.10 5.11 15.76
CA LEU A 230 -3.23 4.73 16.62
C LEU A 230 -3.43 5.66 17.84
N GLY A 231 -2.54 6.63 18.03
CA GLY A 231 -2.56 7.60 19.12
C GLY A 231 -3.88 8.37 19.20
N ALA A 232 -4.27 8.78 20.41
CA ALA A 232 -5.52 9.52 20.64
C ALA A 232 -5.48 10.96 20.09
N ASP A 233 -4.28 11.49 19.89
CA ASP A 233 -3.97 12.80 19.32
C ASP A 233 -3.86 12.79 17.79
N ARG A 234 -3.95 11.61 17.16
CA ARG A 234 -3.89 11.47 15.70
C ARG A 234 -5.25 11.69 15.04
N PRO A 235 -5.28 12.17 13.79
CA PRO A 235 -6.52 12.30 13.03
C PRO A 235 -7.13 10.92 12.75
N TRP A 236 -8.44 10.92 12.47
CA TRP A 236 -9.18 9.67 12.27
C TRP A 236 -8.66 8.77 11.13
N PRO A 237 -8.11 9.28 9.99
CA PRO A 237 -7.58 8.41 8.93
C PRO A 237 -6.35 7.62 9.39
N ASP A 238 -5.47 8.24 10.19
CA ASP A 238 -4.31 7.55 10.78
C ASP A 238 -4.75 6.38 11.66
N GLN A 239 -5.73 6.64 12.52
CA GLN A 239 -6.28 5.62 13.42
C GLN A 239 -6.94 4.48 12.62
N GLN A 240 -7.69 4.82 11.58
CA GLN A 240 -8.33 3.84 10.68
C GLN A 240 -7.27 2.95 10.00
N TRP A 241 -6.29 3.54 9.31
CA TRP A 241 -5.30 2.77 8.56
C TRP A 241 -4.37 1.95 9.47
N SER A 242 -4.06 2.45 10.67
CA SER A 242 -3.37 1.66 11.69
C SER A 242 -4.19 0.45 12.13
N LEU A 243 -5.48 0.64 12.41
CA LEU A 243 -6.39 -0.47 12.74
C LEU A 243 -6.49 -1.48 11.60
N CYS A 244 -6.55 -1.04 10.33
CA CYS A 244 -6.54 -1.93 9.17
C CYS A 244 -5.28 -2.81 9.13
N VAL A 245 -4.10 -2.24 9.39
CA VAL A 245 -2.85 -3.01 9.43
C VAL A 245 -2.82 -4.00 10.59
N PHE A 246 -3.28 -3.60 11.79
CA PHE A 246 -3.39 -4.52 12.92
C PHE A 246 -4.41 -5.63 12.68
N ASP A 247 -5.50 -5.35 11.98
CA ASP A 247 -6.44 -6.37 11.55
C ASP A 247 -5.80 -7.39 10.62
N ASP A 248 -5.04 -6.95 9.60
CA ASP A 248 -4.30 -7.86 8.72
C ASP A 248 -3.28 -8.73 9.49
N ILE A 249 -2.63 -8.17 10.51
CA ILE A 249 -1.73 -8.94 11.40
C ILE A 249 -2.49 -10.02 12.17
N ILE A 250 -3.72 -9.74 12.62
CA ILE A 250 -4.54 -10.73 13.31
C ILE A 250 -5.06 -11.78 12.31
N GLU A 251 -5.51 -11.35 11.12
CA GLU A 251 -6.06 -12.22 10.09
C GLU A 251 -5.02 -13.22 9.57
N TYR A 252 -3.82 -12.74 9.25
CA TYR A 252 -2.79 -13.55 8.61
C TYR A 252 -1.70 -14.07 9.55
N GLY A 253 -1.52 -13.45 10.72
CA GLY A 253 -0.44 -13.76 11.66
C GLY A 253 -0.67 -14.96 12.57
N GLY A 254 -1.90 -15.50 12.64
CA GLY A 254 -2.22 -16.61 13.53
C GLY A 254 -1.94 -16.29 15.01
N PRO A 255 -1.64 -17.28 15.87
CA PRO A 255 -1.40 -17.05 17.29
C PRO A 255 -0.23 -16.11 17.61
N SER A 256 0.73 -15.98 16.70
CA SER A 256 1.91 -15.13 16.85
C SER A 256 1.55 -13.64 16.93
N CYS A 257 0.36 -13.24 16.43
CA CYS A 257 -0.13 -11.85 16.53
C CYS A 257 -0.29 -11.36 17.97
N ALA A 258 -0.36 -12.29 18.94
CA ALA A 258 -0.49 -11.98 20.36
C ALA A 258 0.60 -11.04 20.88
N ARG A 259 1.80 -11.07 20.29
CA ARG A 259 2.91 -10.19 20.68
C ARG A 259 2.64 -8.70 20.41
N TYR A 260 1.70 -8.39 19.53
CA TYR A 260 1.35 -7.01 19.20
C TYR A 260 0.13 -6.48 19.97
N GLN A 261 -0.51 -7.31 20.79
CA GLN A 261 -1.77 -6.95 21.46
C GLN A 261 -1.64 -5.72 22.36
N GLU A 262 -0.50 -5.53 23.00
CA GLU A 262 -0.26 -4.36 23.87
C GLU A 262 -0.28 -3.04 23.11
N TYR A 263 -0.04 -3.06 21.80
CA TYR A 263 0.00 -1.85 20.96
C TYR A 263 -1.38 -1.41 20.46
N PHE A 264 -2.32 -2.33 20.27
CA PHE A 264 -3.61 -2.01 19.64
C PHE A 264 -4.84 -2.34 20.49
N LEU A 265 -4.77 -3.31 21.41
CA LEU A 265 -5.98 -3.88 22.03
C LEU A 265 -6.78 -2.86 22.84
N GLN A 266 -6.08 -2.06 23.66
CA GLN A 266 -6.75 -1.03 24.47
C GLN A 266 -7.36 0.04 23.58
N ARG A 267 -6.60 0.58 22.62
CA ARG A 267 -7.08 1.63 21.72
C ARG A 267 -8.23 1.15 20.85
N MET A 268 -8.16 -0.06 20.30
CA MET A 268 -9.26 -0.67 19.56
C MET A 268 -10.55 -0.69 20.40
N MET A 269 -10.49 -1.09 21.67
CA MET A 269 -11.67 -1.12 22.55
C MET A 269 -12.27 0.27 22.80
N GLU A 270 -11.43 1.31 22.89
CA GLU A 270 -11.87 2.70 23.01
C GLU A 270 -12.51 3.20 21.70
N LEU A 271 -11.93 2.83 20.55
CA LEU A 271 -12.35 3.28 19.22
C LEU A 271 -13.63 2.64 18.68
N ILE A 272 -14.12 1.55 19.29
CA ILE A 272 -15.48 1.01 18.99
C ILE A 272 -16.57 2.06 19.25
N GLY A 273 -16.34 2.97 20.19
CA GLY A 273 -17.24 4.09 20.50
C GLY A 273 -16.92 5.38 19.73
N SER A 274 -16.06 5.34 18.71
CA SER A 274 -15.68 6.53 17.92
C SER A 274 -16.89 7.17 17.24
N GLN A 275 -16.84 8.49 17.06
CA GLN A 275 -17.82 9.23 16.26
C GLN A 275 -17.54 9.11 14.75
N SER A 276 -16.30 8.84 14.36
CA SER A 276 -15.98 8.51 12.95
C SER A 276 -16.48 7.09 12.67
N VAL A 277 -17.32 6.98 11.64
CA VAL A 277 -17.92 5.73 11.19
C VAL A 277 -16.83 4.79 10.66
N GLU A 278 -15.84 5.33 9.97
CA GLU A 278 -14.71 4.61 9.39
C GLU A 278 -13.83 3.99 10.48
N VAL A 279 -13.50 4.76 11.52
CA VAL A 279 -12.74 4.26 12.67
C VAL A 279 -13.55 3.23 13.46
N GLN A 280 -14.84 3.49 13.67
CA GLN A 280 -15.73 2.54 14.33
C GLN A 280 -15.84 1.22 13.56
N GLN A 281 -15.94 1.28 12.23
CA GLN A 281 -15.97 0.11 11.35
C GLN A 281 -14.66 -0.69 11.46
N ALA A 282 -13.51 -0.01 11.35
CA ALA A 282 -12.20 -0.65 11.46
C ALA A 282 -12.04 -1.34 12.83
N ALA A 283 -12.35 -0.64 13.93
CA ALA A 283 -12.25 -1.20 15.29
C ALA A 283 -13.18 -2.41 15.51
N SER A 284 -14.40 -2.33 14.97
CA SER A 284 -15.38 -3.43 15.05
C SER A 284 -14.92 -4.67 14.28
N TYR A 285 -14.31 -4.47 13.10
CA TYR A 285 -13.77 -5.57 12.30
C TYR A 285 -12.58 -6.24 13.00
N VAL A 286 -11.63 -5.46 13.52
CA VAL A 286 -10.47 -5.98 14.31
C VAL A 286 -10.97 -6.86 15.47
N LEU A 287 -12.00 -6.41 16.21
CA LEU A 287 -12.59 -7.19 17.30
C LEU A 287 -13.20 -8.51 16.81
N ALA A 288 -13.88 -8.50 15.67
CA ALA A 288 -14.46 -9.70 15.07
C ALA A 288 -13.37 -10.69 14.64
N THR A 289 -12.29 -10.20 14.00
CA THR A 289 -11.15 -11.01 13.56
C THR A 289 -10.40 -11.61 14.75
N HIS A 290 -10.17 -10.84 15.81
CA HIS A 290 -9.49 -11.31 17.04
C HIS A 290 -10.20 -12.50 17.69
N ARG A 291 -11.52 -12.60 17.56
CA ARG A 291 -12.33 -13.69 18.12
C ARG A 291 -12.29 -14.99 17.33
N LYS A 292 -11.72 -15.00 16.11
CA LYS A 292 -11.61 -16.20 15.27
C LYS A 292 -10.79 -17.29 16.01
N PRO A 293 -11.16 -18.59 15.90
CA PRO A 293 -10.49 -19.68 16.64
C PRO A 293 -8.98 -19.78 16.37
N LYS A 294 -8.54 -19.36 15.18
CA LYS A 294 -7.13 -19.39 14.74
C LYS A 294 -6.19 -18.55 15.61
N CYS A 295 -6.70 -17.57 16.36
CA CYS A 295 -5.90 -16.68 17.21
C CYS A 295 -5.86 -17.11 18.69
N ARG A 296 -6.59 -18.17 19.09
CA ARG A 296 -6.57 -18.68 20.47
C ARG A 296 -5.33 -19.53 20.72
N GLY A 297 -4.25 -18.89 21.18
CA GLY A 297 -3.31 -19.58 22.08
C GLY A 297 -4.03 -19.98 23.37
N THR A 298 -3.64 -21.08 24.00
CA THR A 298 -4.24 -21.66 25.23
C THR A 298 -4.36 -20.70 26.43
N ALA A 299 -3.75 -19.51 26.36
CA ALA A 299 -3.86 -18.46 27.37
C ALA A 299 -5.01 -17.44 27.13
N GLY A 300 -5.51 -17.28 25.90
CA GLY A 300 -6.47 -16.24 25.53
C GLY A 300 -7.91 -16.49 26.02
N SER A 301 -8.22 -17.70 26.46
CA SER A 301 -9.53 -18.08 27.01
C SER A 301 -9.80 -17.53 28.41
N LYS A 302 -8.77 -17.10 29.15
CA LYS A 302 -8.93 -16.59 30.53
C LYS A 302 -9.17 -15.09 30.63
N LEU A 303 -8.77 -14.28 29.64
CA LEU A 303 -8.88 -12.81 29.74
C LEU A 303 -10.32 -12.30 29.69
N TRP A 304 -11.22 -13.00 28.97
CA TRP A 304 -12.61 -12.53 28.79
C TRP A 304 -13.62 -13.11 29.79
N CYS A 305 -13.27 -14.18 30.52
CA CYS A 305 -14.13 -14.75 31.57
C CYS A 305 -13.95 -14.07 32.95
N GLY A 306 -13.00 -13.14 33.09
CA GLY A 306 -12.59 -12.58 34.38
C GLY A 306 -13.04 -11.16 34.72
N CYS A 307 -13.67 -10.40 33.80
CA CYS A 307 -14.08 -9.01 34.07
C CYS A 307 -15.45 -8.94 34.75
N PRO A 308 -15.53 -8.54 36.04
CA PRO A 308 -16.80 -8.42 36.75
C PRO A 308 -17.38 -7.03 36.51
N GLY A 309 -18.10 -6.83 35.40
CA GLY A 309 -18.82 -5.56 35.22
C GLY A 309 -19.23 -5.21 33.80
N THR A 310 -20.07 -6.01 33.15
CA THR A 310 -21.01 -5.51 32.13
C THR A 310 -22.01 -6.60 31.74
N VAL A 311 -23.26 -6.43 32.17
CA VAL A 311 -24.37 -7.38 32.01
C VAL A 311 -24.79 -7.56 30.53
N TRP A 312 -24.31 -6.69 29.64
CA TRP A 312 -24.60 -6.72 28.20
C TRP A 312 -23.91 -7.85 27.42
N TRP A 313 -22.84 -8.46 27.96
CA TRP A 313 -22.06 -9.49 27.24
C TRP A 313 -22.62 -10.93 27.31
N ARG A 314 -23.59 -11.21 28.18
CA ARG A 314 -24.13 -12.57 28.35
C ARG A 314 -24.99 -13.05 27.18
N GLY A 315 -25.54 -12.13 26.38
CA GLY A 315 -26.35 -12.48 25.20
C GLY A 315 -25.52 -13.06 24.05
N ILE A 316 -24.32 -12.51 23.83
CA ILE A 316 -23.46 -12.87 22.67
C ILE A 316 -22.57 -14.09 22.97
N CYS A 317 -22.24 -14.36 24.25
CA CYS A 317 -21.46 -15.54 24.63
C CYS A 317 -22.28 -16.85 24.68
N LYS A 318 -23.62 -16.78 24.72
CA LYS A 318 -24.46 -17.98 24.92
C LYS A 318 -24.44 -18.91 23.71
N ASP A 319 -24.33 -18.37 22.51
CA ASP A 319 -24.33 -19.14 21.25
C ASP A 319 -22.99 -19.85 20.96
N MET A 320 -21.96 -19.66 21.79
CA MET A 320 -20.64 -20.30 21.60
C MET A 320 -20.32 -21.43 22.58
N CYS A 321 -21.04 -21.58 23.69
CA CYS A 321 -20.78 -22.66 24.65
C CYS A 321 -21.40 -24.01 24.25
N GLU A 322 -22.45 -24.02 23.41
CA GLU A 322 -23.13 -25.28 23.04
C GLU A 322 -22.37 -26.13 22.00
N CYS A 323 -21.30 -25.61 21.39
CA CYS A 323 -20.51 -26.38 20.42
C CYS A 323 -19.31 -27.15 21.04
N SER A 324 -19.19 -27.17 22.37
CA SER A 324 -18.05 -27.78 23.08
C SER A 324 -18.40 -28.94 24.03
N THR A 325 -19.63 -29.45 23.98
CA THR A 325 -20.08 -30.59 24.82
C THR A 325 -20.47 -31.86 24.06
N LEU A 326 -20.06 -32.01 22.79
CA LEU A 326 -20.36 -33.22 22.00
C LEU A 326 -19.19 -34.22 21.83
N THR A 327 -18.19 -34.19 22.69
CA THR A 327 -17.21 -35.29 22.78
C THR A 327 -16.95 -35.72 24.22
N GLY A 328 -17.65 -36.77 24.63
CA GLY A 328 -17.19 -37.71 25.65
C GLY A 328 -17.87 -37.60 27.02
N ALA A 329 -18.91 -38.42 27.23
CA ALA A 329 -19.08 -39.30 28.39
C ALA A 329 -20.49 -39.92 28.36
N GLY A 330 -20.58 -41.26 28.38
CA GLY A 330 -21.83 -41.97 28.59
C GLY A 330 -21.78 -43.43 28.15
N ASP A 331 -21.25 -44.26 29.06
CA ASP A 331 -21.41 -45.72 29.27
C ASP A 331 -21.20 -46.73 28.12
#